data_AF-A0A7L2WVE5-F1
#
_entry.id   AF-A0A7L2WVE5-F1
#
_cell.length_a   1.000
_cell.length_b   1.000
_cell.length_c   1.000
_cell.angle_alpha   90.00
_cell.angle_beta   90.00
_cell.angle_gamma   90.00
#
_symmetry.space_group_name_H-M   'P 1'
#
loop_
_entity.id
_entity.type
_entity.pdbx_description
1 polymer ?
#
loop_
_entity_poly.entity_id
_entity_poly.type
_entity_poly.pdbx_seq_one_letter_code
_entity_poly.pdbx_strand_id
1 'polypeptide(L)'
;KQGGMIGNIYSMGLALQVLGATGKFYAPREWDCAQAFSVVYSHEYHQPMAIAQVLPALMGMSYLEAAALDCTASASMSPSLQSSLSPKLGTTAIPRATITVHYSIINKLQGRHFRYTISVRVPHGSTLLKVLQAAAAEKPDIF
;
A
#
# COMPACT_ATOMS: atom_id res chain seq x y z
N LYS A 1 6.37 -16.42 8.46
CA LYS A 1 5.12 -16.03 7.76
C LYS A 1 4.88 -17.05 6.67
N GLN A 2 3.68 -17.60 6.58
CA GLN A 2 3.35 -18.54 5.50
C GLN A 2 3.33 -17.76 4.18
N GLY A 3 3.92 -18.33 3.12
CA GLY A 3 3.86 -17.81 1.75
C GLY A 3 4.83 -16.66 1.41
N GLY A 4 6.13 -16.77 1.70
CA GLY A 4 7.16 -15.87 1.14
C GLY A 4 7.22 -14.43 1.67
N MET A 5 6.25 -13.98 2.49
CA MET A 5 6.19 -12.60 2.96
C MET A 5 7.15 -12.30 4.13
N ILE A 6 7.98 -11.26 3.98
CA ILE A 6 8.84 -10.68 5.01
C ILE A 6 8.27 -9.32 5.43
N GLY A 7 7.86 -9.21 6.69
CA GLY A 7 7.08 -8.05 7.13
C GLY A 7 5.69 -8.07 6.47
N ASN A 8 5.21 -6.96 5.92
CA ASN A 8 3.93 -6.89 5.21
C ASN A 8 4.14 -6.58 3.71
N ILE A 9 3.06 -6.56 2.94
CA ILE A 9 3.13 -6.33 1.48
C ILE A 9 3.82 -5.01 1.08
N TYR A 10 3.74 -3.98 1.93
CA TYR A 10 4.37 -2.68 1.71
C TYR A 10 5.86 -2.66 2.10
N SER A 11 6.33 -3.57 2.96
CA SER A 11 7.77 -3.72 3.26
C SER A 11 8.49 -4.67 2.31
N MET A 12 7.75 -5.49 1.55
CA MET A 12 8.33 -6.53 0.69
C MET A 12 9.28 -5.98 -0.37
N GLY A 13 8.95 -4.85 -1.00
CA GLY A 13 9.80 -4.24 -2.03
C GLY A 13 11.21 -3.94 -1.53
N LEU A 14 11.33 -3.37 -0.33
CA LEU A 14 12.62 -3.12 0.31
C LEU A 14 13.29 -4.40 0.79
N ALA A 15 12.52 -5.36 1.33
CA ALA A 15 13.06 -6.64 1.77
C ALA A 15 13.70 -7.44 0.63
N LEU A 16 13.06 -7.46 -0.56
CA LEU A 16 13.58 -8.10 -1.77
C LEU A 16 14.92 -7.48 -2.19
N GLN A 17 15.02 -6.15 -2.21
CA GLN A 17 16.26 -5.44 -2.53
C GLN A 17 17.40 -5.80 -1.58
N VAL A 18 17.14 -5.74 -0.26
CA VAL A 18 18.15 -6.04 0.75
C VAL A 18 18.62 -7.48 0.64
N LEU A 19 17.72 -8.45 0.54
CA LEU A 19 18.08 -9.87 0.47
C LEU A 19 18.73 -10.26 -0.85
N GLY A 20 18.37 -9.59 -1.95
CA GLY A 20 19.09 -9.71 -3.23
C GLY A 20 20.56 -9.27 -3.10
N ALA A 21 20.81 -8.15 -2.41
CA ALA A 21 22.17 -7.61 -2.24
C ALA A 21 23.01 -8.32 -1.15
N THR A 22 22.38 -9.08 -0.24
CA THR A 22 23.04 -9.60 0.98
C THR A 22 23.15 -11.12 1.05
N GLY A 23 23.10 -11.82 -0.11
CA GLY A 23 23.18 -13.28 -0.23
C GLY A 23 24.17 -13.99 0.70
N LYS A 24 25.36 -13.41 0.86
CA LYS A 24 26.45 -13.96 1.67
C LYS A 24 26.17 -14.05 3.19
N PHE A 25 25.16 -13.35 3.70
CA PHE A 25 24.93 -13.20 5.14
C PHE A 25 23.83 -14.08 5.72
N TYR A 26 23.00 -14.72 4.88
CA TYR A 26 21.93 -15.59 5.35
C TYR A 26 22.14 -17.06 4.98
N ALA A 27 23.21 -17.41 4.26
CA ALA A 27 23.64 -18.80 4.13
C ALA A 27 23.95 -19.40 5.53
N PRO A 28 23.59 -20.68 5.81
CA PRO A 28 23.01 -21.66 4.89
C PRO A 28 21.48 -21.62 4.80
N ARG A 29 20.82 -20.68 5.47
CA ARG A 29 19.36 -20.58 5.45
C ARG A 29 18.91 -20.05 4.10
N GLU A 30 18.39 -20.94 3.27
CA GLU A 30 17.86 -20.56 1.97
C GLU A 30 16.63 -19.65 2.12
N TRP A 31 16.59 -18.63 1.26
CA TRP A 31 15.44 -17.76 1.09
C TRP A 31 14.88 -17.96 -0.31
N ASP A 32 13.61 -18.35 -0.38
CA ASP A 32 12.90 -18.53 -1.65
C ASP A 32 12.50 -17.15 -2.23
N CYS A 33 13.40 -16.60 -3.03
CA CYS A 33 13.18 -15.33 -3.74
C CYS A 33 11.99 -15.42 -4.70
N ALA A 34 11.77 -16.56 -5.37
CA ALA A 34 10.67 -16.72 -6.32
C ALA A 34 9.31 -16.66 -5.62
N GLN A 35 9.18 -17.31 -4.47
CA GLN A 35 7.97 -17.22 -3.64
C GLN A 35 7.74 -15.79 -3.14
N ALA A 36 8.78 -15.11 -2.67
CA ALA A 36 8.68 -13.71 -2.21
C ALA A 36 8.32 -12.74 -3.36
N PHE A 37 8.88 -12.95 -4.54
CA PHE A 37 8.57 -12.19 -5.75
C PHE A 37 7.10 -12.38 -6.18
N SER A 38 6.59 -13.62 -6.14
CA SER A 38 5.20 -13.92 -6.50
C SER A 38 4.19 -13.14 -5.63
N VAL A 39 4.49 -12.95 -4.34
CA VAL A 39 3.66 -12.16 -3.42
C VAL A 39 3.56 -10.70 -3.83
N VAL A 40 4.66 -10.07 -4.24
CA VAL A 40 4.64 -8.66 -4.67
C VAL A 40 4.06 -8.51 -6.07
N TYR A 41 4.40 -9.41 -6.99
CA TYR A 41 3.97 -9.34 -8.37
C TYR A 41 2.44 -9.49 -8.51
N SER A 42 1.82 -10.30 -7.66
CA SER A 42 0.37 -10.52 -7.67
C SER A 42 -0.45 -9.47 -6.93
N HIS A 43 0.19 -8.52 -6.23
CA HIS A 43 -0.52 -7.52 -5.45
C HIS A 43 -0.88 -6.28 -6.26
N GLU A 44 -2.11 -5.78 -6.08
CA GLU A 44 -2.59 -4.58 -6.75
C GLU A 44 -2.26 -3.33 -5.94
N TYR A 45 -1.19 -2.65 -6.33
CA TYR A 45 -0.75 -1.42 -5.67
C TYR A 45 -1.47 -0.20 -6.22
N HIS A 46 -2.18 0.51 -5.34
CA HIS A 46 -2.87 1.76 -5.68
C HIS A 46 -2.12 3.01 -5.20
N GLN A 47 -1.24 2.88 -4.20
CA GLN A 47 -0.52 4.01 -3.64
C GLN A 47 0.81 4.24 -4.37
N PRO A 48 1.05 5.44 -4.96
CA PRO A 48 2.28 5.72 -5.71
C PRO A 48 3.55 5.45 -4.92
N MET A 49 3.55 5.74 -3.62
CA MET A 49 4.70 5.48 -2.75
C MET A 49 4.98 3.97 -2.62
N ALA A 50 3.94 3.15 -2.49
CA ALA A 50 4.11 1.70 -2.43
C ALA A 50 4.66 1.14 -3.74
N ILE A 51 4.18 1.66 -4.88
CA ILE A 51 4.71 1.35 -6.21
C ILE A 51 6.21 1.71 -6.29
N ALA A 52 6.57 2.93 -5.88
CA ALA A 52 7.97 3.40 -5.93
C ALA A 52 8.93 2.55 -5.08
N GLN A 53 8.46 1.95 -3.99
CA GLN A 53 9.28 1.08 -3.13
C GLN A 53 9.42 -0.34 -3.67
N VAL A 54 8.42 -0.85 -4.41
CA VAL A 54 8.43 -2.22 -4.94
C VAL A 54 9.01 -2.30 -6.36
N LEU A 55 8.87 -1.25 -7.16
CA LEU A 55 9.27 -1.22 -8.56
C LEU A 55 10.74 -1.60 -8.80
N PRO A 56 11.74 -1.12 -8.02
CA PRO A 56 13.12 -1.54 -8.23
C PRO A 56 13.28 -3.06 -8.10
N ALA A 57 12.72 -3.66 -7.05
CA ALA A 57 12.78 -5.11 -6.84
C ALA A 57 12.11 -5.89 -7.97
N LEU A 58 10.98 -5.40 -8.51
CA LEU A 58 10.29 -6.02 -9.64
C LEU A 58 11.12 -5.99 -10.92
N MET A 59 12.00 -4.99 -11.07
CA MET A 59 12.94 -4.86 -12.18
C MET A 59 14.27 -5.57 -11.92
N GLY A 60 14.39 -6.31 -10.80
CA GLY A 60 15.64 -6.96 -10.40
C GLY A 60 16.74 -5.98 -9.98
N MET A 61 16.36 -4.75 -9.60
CA MET A 61 17.25 -3.67 -9.20
C MET A 61 17.14 -3.37 -7.70
N SER A 62 18.18 -2.79 -7.13
CA SER A 62 18.17 -2.18 -5.81
C SER A 62 18.61 -0.70 -5.87
N TYR A 63 18.41 0.02 -4.76
CA TYR A 63 18.92 1.39 -4.64
C TYR A 63 20.46 1.49 -4.70
N LEU A 64 21.20 0.39 -4.54
CA LEU A 64 22.65 0.39 -4.72
C LEU A 64 23.06 0.65 -6.18
N GLU A 65 22.20 0.31 -7.14
CA GLU A 65 22.43 0.53 -8.58
C GLU A 65 22.01 1.93 -9.05
N ALA A 66 21.47 2.79 -8.17
CA ALA A 66 20.96 4.10 -8.56
C ALA A 66 22.03 5.00 -9.21
N ALA A 67 23.29 4.91 -8.75
CA ALA A 67 24.40 5.68 -9.31
C ALA A 67 24.89 5.15 -10.68
N ALA A 68 24.54 3.92 -11.04
CA ALA A 68 24.95 3.27 -12.29
C ALA A 68 23.91 3.40 -13.41
N LEU A 69 22.84 4.17 -13.18
CA LEU A 69 21.77 4.36 -14.16
C LEU A 69 22.27 5.15 -15.37
N ASP A 70 22.10 4.56 -16.56
CA ASP A 70 22.32 5.25 -17.82
C ASP A 70 21.12 6.14 -18.17
N CYS A 71 21.25 7.43 -17.92
CA CYS A 71 20.22 8.42 -18.24
C CYS A 71 20.03 8.62 -19.75
N THR A 72 20.98 8.21 -20.59
CA THR A 72 20.91 8.41 -22.05
C THR A 72 20.01 7.36 -22.74
N ALA A 73 19.85 6.18 -22.13
CA ALA A 73 18.97 5.11 -22.63
C ALA A 73 17.48 5.48 -22.59
N SER A 74 17.09 6.46 -21.75
CA SER A 74 15.70 6.93 -21.58
C SER A 74 15.11 7.62 -22.82
N ALA A 75 15.94 8.06 -23.77
CA ALA A 75 15.52 8.73 -25.00
C ALA A 75 14.82 7.80 -26.02
N SER A 76 14.86 6.48 -25.81
CA SER A 76 14.27 5.48 -26.70
C SER A 76 12.83 5.09 -26.34
N MET A 77 12.28 5.59 -25.23
CA MET A 77 10.89 5.33 -24.86
C MET A 77 9.94 6.19 -25.69
N SER A 78 9.28 5.56 -26.66
CA SER A 78 8.24 6.19 -27.48
C SER A 78 7.10 6.73 -26.59
N PRO A 79 6.58 7.95 -26.80
CA PRO A 79 5.48 8.52 -26.01
C PRO A 79 4.10 7.83 -26.22
N SER A 80 4.05 6.70 -26.93
CA SER A 80 2.85 6.21 -27.63
C SER A 80 1.93 5.28 -26.82
N LEU A 81 2.03 5.25 -25.49
CA LEU A 81 1.04 4.58 -24.64
C LEU A 81 0.49 5.54 -23.58
N GLN A 82 0.01 6.70 -24.03
CA GLN A 82 -1.07 7.38 -23.31
C GLN A 82 -2.33 6.53 -23.44
N SER A 83 -2.41 5.45 -22.66
CA SER A 83 -3.69 4.82 -22.38
C SER A 83 -4.58 5.91 -21.82
N SER A 84 -5.72 6.19 -22.46
CA SER A 84 -6.63 7.23 -22.01
C SER A 84 -7.19 6.83 -20.65
N LEU A 85 -6.49 7.22 -19.58
CA LEU A 85 -6.93 7.11 -18.20
C LEU A 85 -7.96 8.20 -17.91
N SER A 86 -8.99 8.29 -18.75
CA SER A 86 -10.24 8.89 -18.34
C SER A 86 -11.06 7.76 -17.73
N PRO A 87 -11.26 7.72 -16.39
CA PRO A 87 -12.31 6.87 -15.87
C PRO A 87 -13.60 7.39 -16.50
N LYS A 88 -14.17 6.60 -17.43
CA LYS A 88 -15.53 6.84 -17.89
C LYS A 88 -16.39 6.86 -16.64
N LEU A 89 -16.87 8.05 -16.29
CA LEU A 89 -17.76 8.26 -15.16
C LEU A 89 -19.09 7.60 -15.52
N GLY A 90 -19.15 6.28 -15.32
CA GLY A 90 -20.35 5.50 -15.40
C GLY A 90 -21.23 5.90 -14.22
N THR A 91 -22.01 6.96 -14.39
CA THR A 91 -23.05 7.36 -13.45
C THR A 91 -24.23 6.40 -13.60
N THR A 92 -24.04 5.13 -13.25
CA THR A 92 -25.14 4.29 -12.81
C THR A 92 -25.08 4.30 -11.29
N ALA A 93 -25.94 5.11 -10.69
CA ALA A 93 -26.15 5.15 -9.25
C ALA A 93 -26.83 3.84 -8.82
N ILE A 94 -26.10 2.73 -8.89
CA ILE A 94 -26.47 1.52 -8.17
C ILE A 94 -26.39 1.89 -6.70
N PRO A 95 -27.48 1.74 -5.92
CA PRO A 95 -27.45 2.00 -4.48
C PRO A 95 -26.35 1.13 -3.87
N ARG A 96 -25.21 1.73 -3.51
CA ARG A 96 -24.15 1.01 -2.83
C ARG A 96 -24.69 0.62 -1.47
N ALA A 97 -24.66 -0.68 -1.17
CA ALA A 97 -25.01 -1.18 0.16
C ALA A 97 -24.26 -0.37 1.23
N THR A 98 -24.92 0.01 2.31
CA THR A 98 -24.25 0.67 3.44
C THR A 98 -23.70 -0.37 4.39
N ILE A 99 -22.51 -0.11 4.91
CA ILE A 99 -21.90 -0.90 5.99
C ILE A 99 -21.93 -0.08 7.28
N THR A 100 -22.03 -0.77 8.42
CA THR A 100 -21.89 -0.17 9.74
C THR A 100 -20.48 -0.47 10.25
N VAL A 101 -19.77 0.57 10.71
CA VAL A 101 -18.42 0.45 11.27
C VAL A 101 -18.44 0.93 12.71
N HIS A 102 -17.89 0.12 13.62
CA HIS A 102 -17.64 0.52 15.01
C HIS A 102 -16.29 1.22 15.10
N TYR A 103 -16.31 2.54 15.28
CA TYR A 103 -15.12 3.38 15.38
C TYR A 103 -14.86 3.79 16.83
N SER A 104 -13.61 3.64 17.28
CA SER A 104 -13.18 4.01 18.63
C SER A 104 -11.96 4.90 18.61
N ILE A 105 -11.96 5.95 19.43
CA ILE A 105 -10.78 6.74 19.78
C ILE A 105 -10.41 6.50 21.24
N ILE A 106 -9.12 6.35 21.51
CA ILE A 106 -8.62 5.96 22.83
C ILE A 106 -7.38 6.79 23.14
N ASN A 107 -7.37 7.47 24.29
CA ASN A 107 -6.17 8.05 24.87
C ASN A 107 -5.90 7.42 26.24
N LYS A 108 -4.73 6.79 26.37
CA LYS A 108 -4.19 6.23 27.61
C LYS A 108 -2.74 6.68 27.88
N LEU A 109 -2.23 7.64 27.10
CA LEU A 109 -0.82 8.00 27.10
C LEU A 109 -0.57 9.28 27.89
N GLN A 110 -1.34 10.33 27.63
CA GLN A 110 -1.07 11.65 28.21
C GLN A 110 -2.35 12.44 28.48
N GLY A 111 -2.37 13.17 29.60
CA GLY A 111 -3.49 13.99 30.02
C GLY A 111 -4.66 13.16 30.56
N ARG A 112 -5.90 13.59 30.27
CA ARG A 112 -7.09 12.86 30.69
C ARG A 112 -7.29 11.62 29.81
N HIS A 113 -7.37 10.46 30.45
CA HIS A 113 -7.66 9.22 29.75
C HIS A 113 -9.11 9.21 29.27
N PHE A 114 -9.34 8.73 28.06
CA PHE A 114 -10.68 8.56 27.52
C PHE A 114 -10.75 7.40 26.52
N ARG A 115 -11.97 6.89 26.34
CA ARG A 115 -12.32 5.93 25.30
C ARG A 115 -13.73 6.23 24.84
N TYR A 116 -13.87 6.68 23.60
CA TYR A 116 -15.16 6.92 22.98
C TYR A 116 -15.37 5.93 21.83
N THR A 117 -16.62 5.54 21.60
CA THR A 117 -16.97 4.61 20.53
C THR A 117 -18.30 5.01 19.91
N ILE A 118 -18.40 4.91 18.59
CA ILE A 118 -19.58 5.26 17.80
C ILE A 118 -19.75 4.26 16.67
N SER A 119 -20.99 4.02 16.26
CA SER A 119 -21.33 3.17 15.13
C SER A 119 -21.80 4.06 14.00
N VAL A 120 -21.00 4.18 12.94
CA VAL A 120 -21.35 5.03 11.79
C VAL A 120 -21.67 4.18 10.57
N ARG A 121 -22.65 4.63 9.79
CA ARG A 121 -23.01 4.01 8.52
C ARG A 121 -22.37 4.76 7.36
N VAL A 122 -21.63 4.04 6.53
CA VAL A 122 -21.00 4.60 5.33
C VAL A 122 -21.29 3.72 4.11
N PRO A 123 -21.27 4.27 2.88
CA PRO A 123 -21.37 3.44 1.67
C PRO A 123 -20.27 2.40 1.60
N HIS A 124 -20.57 1.21 1.08
CA HIS A 124 -19.57 0.19 0.79
C HIS A 124 -18.47 0.73 -0.13
N GLY A 125 -17.21 0.36 0.16
CA GLY A 125 -16.01 0.88 -0.52
C GLY A 125 -15.52 2.23 -0.01
N SER A 126 -16.13 2.81 1.03
CA SER A 126 -15.61 4.01 1.68
C SER A 126 -14.28 3.75 2.39
N THR A 127 -13.40 4.76 2.43
CA THR A 127 -12.13 4.70 3.16
C THR A 127 -12.34 4.95 4.65
N LEU A 128 -11.33 4.61 5.47
CA LEU A 128 -11.33 4.93 6.91
C LEU A 128 -11.49 6.44 7.16
N LEU A 129 -10.89 7.30 6.33
CA LEU A 129 -11.06 8.75 6.42
C LEU A 129 -12.54 9.17 6.35
N LYS A 130 -13.35 8.49 5.52
CA LYS A 130 -14.78 8.78 5.42
C LYS A 130 -15.56 8.37 6.67
N VAL A 131 -15.13 7.30 7.35
CA VAL A 131 -15.66 6.87 8.65
C VAL A 131 -15.36 7.93 9.72
N LEU A 132 -14.13 8.46 9.74
CA LEU A 132 -13.73 9.55 10.65
C LEU A 132 -14.59 10.80 10.43
N GLN A 133 -14.79 11.20 9.18
CA GLN A 133 -15.64 12.34 8.82
C GLN A 133 -17.10 12.13 9.23
N ALA A 134 -17.63 10.92 9.07
CA ALA A 134 -19.00 10.60 9.50
C ALA A 134 -19.14 10.66 11.03
N ALA A 135 -18.15 10.15 11.77
CA ALA A 135 -18.13 10.21 13.23
C ALA A 135 -18.07 11.66 13.75
N ALA A 136 -17.20 12.48 13.16
CA ALA A 136 -17.07 13.90 13.51
C ALA A 136 -18.34 14.70 13.16
N ALA A 137 -19.03 14.37 12.06
CA ALA A 137 -20.30 15.00 11.72
C ALA A 137 -21.43 14.63 12.68
N GLU A 138 -21.44 13.40 13.21
CA GLU A 138 -22.48 12.93 14.13
C GLU A 138 -22.26 13.43 15.57
N LYS A 139 -21.00 13.47 16.03
CA LYS A 139 -20.63 13.90 17.39
C LYS A 139 -19.33 14.74 17.39
N PRO A 140 -19.40 16.00 16.94
CA PRO A 140 -18.22 16.85 16.74
C PRO A 140 -17.46 17.19 18.03
N ASP A 141 -18.15 17.22 19.18
CA ASP A 141 -17.52 17.50 20.47
C ASP A 141 -16.73 16.29 21.03
N ILE A 142 -16.82 15.12 20.38
CA ILE A 142 -16.22 13.87 20.82
C ILE A 142 -15.18 13.35 19.81
N PHE A 143 -15.48 13.37 18.51
CA PHE A 143 -14.69 12.76 17.43
C PHE A 143 -14.22 13.77 16.40
#